data_AF-A0A6V8KM85-F1
#
_entry.id   AF-A0A6V8KM85-F1
#
_cell.length_a   1.000
_cell.length_b   1.000
_cell.length_c   1.000
_cell.angle_alpha   90.00
_cell.angle_beta   90.00
_cell.angle_gamma   90.00
#
_symmetry.space_group_name_H-M   'P 1'
#
loop_
_entity.id
_entity.type
_entity.pdbx_description
1 polymer ?
#
loop_
_entity_poly.entity_id
_entity_poly.type
_entity_poly.pdbx_seq_one_letter_code
_entity_poly.pdbx_strand_id
1 'polypeptide(L)'
;MRSLPRGWRGPRPYPRLDLTGVRLPDLVLVGTEGRAAMVKIAREHGYLHRTVTPALTRFGRVYVIQFGGNPQAGTVVLATKDGRDVVVKLPVDVRFRIVPVTRTEAMLAGIAAEYPSGTPTAALAEALSAVLHVCDRQYATGQTTLPVQVVTEALATPLNALLRPWDDEADAAAAESVTS
;
A
#
# COMPACT_ATOMS: atom_id res chain seq x y z
N MET A 1 -0.92 11.31 36.55
CA MET A 1 -0.60 11.80 35.18
C MET A 1 0.90 11.62 34.96
N ARG A 2 1.35 10.66 34.16
CA ARG A 2 2.76 10.57 33.77
C ARG A 2 2.93 11.31 32.45
N SER A 3 3.49 12.51 32.54
CA SER A 3 3.96 13.28 31.40
C SER A 3 5.10 12.54 30.71
N LEU A 4 4.96 12.28 29.41
CA LEU A 4 6.07 11.79 28.58
C LEU A 4 7.14 12.88 28.47
N PRO A 5 8.44 12.54 28.48
CA PRO A 5 9.52 13.52 28.40
C PRO A 5 9.43 14.30 27.09
N ARG A 6 9.38 15.64 27.17
CA ARG A 6 9.56 16.54 26.04
C ARG A 6 10.99 16.36 25.53
N GLY A 7 11.17 15.61 24.44
CA GLY A 7 12.48 15.43 23.81
C GLY A 7 12.66 14.15 23.00
N TRP A 8 11.76 13.16 23.10
CA TRP A 8 11.89 11.93 22.31
C TRP A 8 11.43 12.16 20.86
N ARG A 9 12.34 12.65 20.00
CA ARG A 9 12.25 12.38 18.55
C ARG A 9 12.59 10.91 18.36
N GLY A 10 11.65 10.04 18.74
CA GLY A 10 11.73 8.61 18.46
C GLY A 10 11.87 8.36 16.96
N PRO A 11 12.48 7.25 16.55
CA PRO A 11 12.64 6.90 15.15
C PRO A 11 11.28 6.86 14.43
N ARG A 12 11.28 7.36 13.18
CA ARG A 12 10.06 7.62 12.40
C ARG A 12 9.20 6.36 12.29
N PRO A 13 7.86 6.47 12.40
CA PRO A 13 6.97 5.34 12.16
C PRO A 13 7.16 4.83 10.74
N TYR A 14 6.93 3.54 10.56
CA TYR A 14 6.98 2.92 9.25
C TYR A 14 5.75 3.34 8.44
N PRO A 15 5.89 3.59 7.12
CA PRO A 15 4.74 3.90 6.28
C PRO A 15 3.82 2.68 6.10
N ARG A 16 4.37 1.46 6.13
CA ARG A 16 3.66 0.17 6.05
C ARG A 16 4.42 -0.89 6.84
N LEU A 17 3.71 -1.84 7.45
CA LEU A 17 4.30 -2.94 8.22
C LEU A 17 4.05 -4.29 7.56
N ASP A 18 5.06 -5.15 7.58
CA ASP A 18 4.89 -6.58 7.29
C ASP A 18 4.90 -7.38 8.59
N LEU A 19 3.76 -7.94 8.93
CA LEU A 19 3.49 -8.77 10.09
C LEU A 19 3.15 -10.21 9.68
N THR A 20 3.38 -10.63 8.42
CA THR A 20 2.99 -11.97 7.94
C THR A 20 3.71 -13.09 8.69
N GLY A 21 4.97 -12.85 9.08
CA GLY A 21 5.79 -13.77 9.87
C GLY A 21 5.76 -13.50 11.37
N VAL A 22 4.92 -12.56 11.84
CA VAL A 22 4.87 -12.14 13.24
C VAL A 22 3.63 -12.72 13.90
N ARG A 23 3.83 -13.43 15.02
CA ARG A 23 2.74 -13.71 15.94
C ARG A 23 2.46 -12.47 16.78
N LEU A 24 1.42 -11.73 16.42
CA LEU A 24 0.98 -10.58 17.21
C LEU A 24 0.41 -11.05 18.56
N PRO A 25 0.77 -10.39 19.67
CA PRO A 25 0.07 -10.59 20.93
C PRO A 25 -1.42 -10.23 20.79
N ASP A 26 -2.30 -11.01 21.43
CA ASP A 26 -3.76 -10.83 21.34
C ASP A 26 -4.26 -9.48 21.87
N LEU A 27 -3.43 -8.83 22.67
CA LEU A 27 -3.69 -7.51 23.22
C LEU A 27 -3.43 -6.38 22.23
N VAL A 28 -2.71 -6.61 21.12
CA VAL A 28 -2.45 -5.58 20.10
C VAL A 28 -3.77 -5.13 19.48
N LEU A 29 -3.94 -3.82 19.36
CA LEU A 29 -5.08 -3.24 18.65
C LEU A 29 -4.88 -3.44 17.15
N VAL A 30 -5.77 -4.23 16.55
CA VAL A 30 -5.80 -4.54 15.11
C VAL A 30 -7.19 -4.21 14.57
N GLY A 31 -7.25 -3.39 13.52
CA GLY A 31 -8.47 -3.05 12.81
C GLY A 31 -8.49 -3.66 11.41
N THR A 32 -9.55 -4.37 11.07
CA THR A 32 -9.77 -4.99 9.75
C THR A 32 -10.72 -4.17 8.87
N GLU A 33 -11.59 -3.35 9.50
CA GLU A 33 -12.64 -2.56 8.84
C GLU A 33 -12.14 -1.24 8.19
N GLY A 34 -10.83 -1.10 8.03
CA GLY A 34 -10.23 0.07 7.41
C GLY A 34 -9.71 1.12 8.40
N ARG A 35 -9.07 2.15 7.83
CA ARG A 35 -8.34 3.17 8.60
C ARG A 35 -9.27 4.01 9.46
N ALA A 36 -10.45 4.39 8.95
CA ALA A 36 -11.37 5.28 9.67
C ALA A 36 -11.91 4.63 10.95
N ALA A 37 -12.31 3.36 10.88
CA ALA A 37 -12.70 2.56 12.04
C ALA A 37 -11.56 2.47 13.06
N MET A 38 -10.34 2.21 12.60
CA MET A 38 -9.17 2.14 13.49
C MET A 38 -8.84 3.48 14.17
N VAL A 39 -9.05 4.61 13.48
CA VAL A 39 -8.91 5.94 14.09
C VAL A 39 -9.95 6.17 15.18
N LYS A 40 -11.18 5.69 15.00
CA LYS A 40 -12.22 5.76 16.03
C LYS A 40 -11.83 4.93 17.26
N ILE A 41 -11.40 3.68 17.06
CA ILE A 41 -10.89 2.80 18.12
C ILE A 41 -9.72 3.46 18.86
N ALA A 42 -8.79 4.09 18.12
CA ALA A 42 -7.68 4.81 18.72
C ALA A 42 -8.15 5.91 19.66
N ARG A 43 -9.15 6.70 19.26
CA ARG A 43 -9.75 7.75 20.10
C ARG A 43 -10.42 7.19 21.34
N GLU A 44 -11.21 6.11 21.18
CA GLU A 44 -11.90 5.43 22.29
C GLU A 44 -10.91 4.94 23.36
N HIS A 45 -9.72 4.49 22.94
CA HIS A 45 -8.65 4.05 23.84
C HIS A 45 -7.70 5.18 24.27
N GLY A 46 -8.03 6.45 23.99
CA GLY A 46 -7.26 7.61 24.46
C GLY A 46 -5.98 7.92 23.66
N TYR A 47 -5.81 7.34 22.47
CA TYR A 47 -4.65 7.57 21.61
C TYR A 47 -4.86 8.80 20.69
N LEU A 48 -4.63 10.00 21.23
CA LEU A 48 -4.97 11.28 20.58
C LEU A 48 -4.03 11.74 19.43
N HIS A 49 -2.79 11.24 19.34
CA HIS A 49 -1.75 11.79 18.42
C HIS A 49 -0.86 10.75 17.73
N ARG A 50 -1.41 9.60 17.34
CA ARG A 50 -0.58 8.46 16.91
C ARG A 50 -0.98 7.92 15.53
N THR A 51 0.00 7.41 14.79
CA THR A 51 -0.16 7.02 13.38
C THR A 51 -0.85 5.67 13.30
N VAL A 52 -2.06 5.65 12.71
CA VAL A 52 -2.66 4.41 12.23
C VAL A 52 -1.89 3.98 10.99
N THR A 53 -1.16 2.87 11.11
CA THR A 53 -0.27 2.34 10.08
C THR A 53 -0.92 1.11 9.44
N PRO A 54 -0.99 1.05 8.09
CA PRO A 54 -1.42 -0.18 7.42
C PRO A 54 -0.38 -1.30 7.61
N ALA A 55 -0.86 -2.51 7.84
CA ALA A 55 -0.04 -3.69 8.01
C ALA A 55 -0.55 -4.88 7.19
N LEU A 56 0.35 -5.75 6.77
CA LEU A 56 0.01 -7.03 6.16
C LEU A 56 0.20 -8.15 7.18
N THR A 57 -0.79 -9.04 7.31
CA THR A 57 -0.69 -10.26 8.13
C THR A 57 -0.88 -11.48 7.24
N ARG A 58 -0.66 -12.68 7.78
CA ARG A 58 -0.96 -13.93 7.07
C ARG A 58 -2.44 -14.08 6.65
N PHE A 59 -3.34 -13.31 7.28
CA PHE A 59 -4.78 -13.35 7.03
C PHE A 59 -5.26 -12.20 6.13
N GLY A 60 -4.36 -11.31 5.71
CA GLY A 60 -4.69 -10.16 4.88
C GLY A 60 -4.30 -8.83 5.50
N ARG A 61 -4.83 -7.77 4.89
CA ARG A 61 -4.52 -6.38 5.24
C ARG A 61 -5.28 -5.94 6.49
N VAL A 62 -4.55 -5.29 7.40
CA VAL A 62 -5.09 -4.73 8.64
C VAL A 62 -4.52 -3.34 8.90
N TYR A 63 -4.98 -2.70 9.95
CA TYR A 63 -4.47 -1.44 10.47
C TYR A 63 -4.10 -1.60 11.94
N VAL A 64 -2.96 -1.03 12.33
CA VAL A 64 -2.47 -1.02 13.71
C VAL A 64 -2.14 0.40 14.12
N ILE A 65 -2.06 0.66 15.42
CA ILE A 65 -1.60 1.96 15.92
C ILE A 65 -0.12 1.83 16.25
N GLN A 66 0.71 2.62 15.56
CA GLN A 66 2.15 2.62 15.72
C GLN A 66 2.63 3.87 16.44
N PHE A 67 3.57 3.68 17.37
CA PHE A 67 4.16 4.75 18.16
C PHE A 67 5.57 5.11 17.70
N GLY A 68 6.24 4.17 17.04
CA GLY A 68 7.56 4.31 16.46
C GLY A 68 8.11 2.95 16.06
N GLY A 69 9.39 2.89 15.74
CA GLY A 69 10.10 1.64 15.51
C GLY A 69 11.56 1.89 15.21
N ASN A 70 12.44 0.92 15.46
CA ASN A 70 13.86 1.02 15.17
C ASN A 70 14.18 0.24 13.88
N PRO A 71 14.47 0.92 12.76
CA PRO A 71 14.80 0.26 11.50
C PRO A 71 16.11 -0.52 11.50
N GLN A 72 17.07 -0.11 12.32
CA GLN A 72 18.34 -0.81 12.46
C GLN A 72 18.14 -2.14 13.21
N ALA A 73 17.28 -2.14 14.23
CA ALA A 73 16.94 -3.33 15.01
C ALA A 73 15.77 -4.16 14.44
N GLY A 74 15.07 -3.65 13.42
CA GLY A 74 13.88 -4.30 12.85
C GLY A 74 12.73 -4.43 13.83
N THR A 75 12.54 -3.44 14.72
CA THR A 75 11.50 -3.48 15.75
C THR A 75 10.50 -2.35 15.58
N VAL A 76 9.25 -2.58 16.01
CA VAL A 76 8.20 -1.55 16.03
C VAL A 76 7.47 -1.55 17.36
N VAL A 77 6.93 -0.40 17.73
CA VAL A 77 6.13 -0.26 18.95
C VAL A 77 4.67 -0.11 18.57
N LEU A 78 3.84 -1.05 19.02
CA LEU A 78 2.40 -1.09 18.74
C LEU A 78 1.56 -0.83 20.00
N ALA A 79 0.37 -0.28 19.79
CA ALA A 79 -0.64 -0.10 20.82
C ALA A 79 -1.31 -1.41 21.22
N THR A 80 -1.66 -1.52 22.50
CA THR A 80 -2.47 -2.61 23.03
C THR A 80 -3.78 -2.12 23.64
N LYS A 81 -4.78 -3.00 23.77
CA LYS A 81 -6.10 -2.73 24.34
C LYS A 81 -6.04 -2.19 25.78
N ASP A 82 -5.04 -2.60 26.54
CA ASP A 82 -4.83 -2.23 27.95
C ASP A 82 -4.03 -0.93 28.13
N GLY A 83 -3.82 -0.15 27.07
CA GLY A 83 -3.14 1.14 27.15
C GLY A 83 -1.62 1.04 27.27
N ARG A 84 -1.05 -0.16 27.10
CA ARG A 84 0.40 -0.40 27.10
C ARG A 84 0.97 -0.33 25.68
N ASP A 85 2.30 -0.35 25.63
CA ASP A 85 3.07 -0.32 24.39
C ASP A 85 3.84 -1.66 24.31
N VAL A 86 3.77 -2.35 23.18
CA VAL A 86 4.50 -3.60 22.96
C VAL A 86 5.51 -3.46 21.83
N VAL A 87 6.73 -3.93 22.05
CA VAL A 87 7.78 -3.98 21.04
C VAL A 87 7.68 -5.30 20.28
N VAL A 88 7.48 -5.20 18.98
CA VAL A 88 7.38 -6.32 18.06
C VAL A 88 8.63 -6.35 17.20
N LYS A 89 9.34 -7.49 17.20
CA LYS A 89 10.41 -7.76 16.26
C LYS A 89 9.79 -8.24 14.95
N LEU A 90 10.08 -7.53 13.89
CA LEU A 90 9.64 -7.88 12.56
C LEU A 90 10.57 -8.97 11.99
N PRO A 91 10.08 -9.86 11.11
CA PRO A 91 10.93 -10.76 10.36
C PRO A 91 11.99 -9.90 9.66
N VAL A 92 13.26 -10.30 9.79
CA VAL A 92 14.43 -9.54 9.33
C VAL A 92 14.41 -9.46 7.80
N ASP A 93 13.62 -8.53 7.26
CA ASP A 93 13.74 -7.92 5.93
C ASP A 93 12.77 -6.74 5.72
N VAL A 94 12.41 -6.06 6.81
CA VAL A 94 11.44 -4.93 6.77
C VAL A 94 11.97 -3.69 6.06
N ARG A 95 13.24 -3.66 5.67
CA ARG A 95 13.75 -2.54 4.88
C ARG A 95 13.06 -2.53 3.52
N PHE A 96 12.75 -3.71 2.98
CA PHE A 96 12.23 -3.87 1.64
C PHE A 96 11.54 -5.25 1.51
N ARG A 97 10.22 -5.32 1.73
CA ARG A 97 9.40 -6.11 0.81
C ARG A 97 9.00 -5.24 -0.39
N ILE A 98 9.97 -4.48 -0.87
CA ILE A 98 10.11 -4.11 -2.27
C ILE A 98 10.78 -5.34 -2.85
N VAL A 99 10.04 -6.18 -3.57
CA VAL A 99 10.72 -7.01 -4.57
C VAL A 99 11.51 -6.00 -5.40
N PRO A 100 12.86 -6.11 -5.51
CA PRO A 100 13.64 -5.16 -6.31
C PRO A 100 12.90 -4.92 -7.62
N VAL A 101 12.75 -3.67 -8.05
CA VAL A 101 11.96 -3.38 -9.26
C VAL A 101 12.42 -4.29 -10.41
N THR A 102 13.73 -4.50 -10.50
CA THR A 102 14.38 -5.47 -11.39
C THR A 102 13.88 -6.92 -11.28
N ARG A 103 13.58 -7.43 -10.08
CA ARG A 103 13.01 -8.77 -9.87
C ARG A 103 11.51 -8.82 -10.18
N THR A 104 10.79 -7.72 -9.97
CA THR A 104 9.37 -7.60 -10.37
C THR A 104 9.25 -7.53 -11.88
N GLU A 105 10.11 -6.75 -12.54
CA GLU A 105 10.22 -6.65 -13.99
C GLU A 105 10.61 -8.00 -14.61
N ALA A 106 11.60 -8.69 -14.05
CA ALA A 106 11.96 -10.03 -14.55
C ALA A 106 10.81 -11.04 -14.44
N MET A 107 10.01 -10.95 -13.37
CA MET A 107 8.83 -11.80 -13.20
C MET A 107 7.72 -11.45 -14.21
N LEU A 108 7.41 -10.15 -14.39
CA LEU A 108 6.41 -9.69 -15.35
C LEU A 108 6.82 -10.00 -16.79
N ALA A 109 8.11 -9.86 -17.13
CA ALA A 109 8.67 -10.23 -18.42
C ALA A 109 8.57 -11.76 -18.64
N GLY A 110 8.82 -12.57 -17.61
CA GLY A 110 8.61 -14.01 -17.67
C GLY A 110 7.16 -14.39 -17.95
N ILE A 111 6.20 -13.74 -17.28
CA ILE A 111 4.77 -13.92 -17.52
C ILE A 111 4.40 -13.49 -18.95
N ALA A 112 4.88 -12.33 -19.42
CA ALA A 112 4.60 -11.88 -20.78
C ALA A 112 5.19 -12.82 -21.85
N ALA A 113 6.33 -13.47 -21.59
CA ALA A 113 6.96 -14.41 -22.51
C ALA A 113 6.28 -15.79 -22.56
N GLU A 114 5.63 -16.20 -21.47
CA GLU A 114 4.95 -17.50 -21.36
C GLU A 114 3.55 -17.50 -22.00
N TYR A 115 2.93 -16.33 -22.13
CA TYR A 115 1.59 -16.17 -22.71
C TYR A 115 1.67 -15.51 -24.09
N PRO A 116 0.85 -15.94 -25.07
CA PRO A 116 0.80 -15.29 -26.38
C PRO A 116 0.42 -13.80 -26.26
N SER A 117 0.97 -12.99 -27.17
CA SER A 117 0.62 -11.59 -27.32
C SER A 117 -0.88 -11.41 -27.60
N GLY A 118 -1.48 -10.38 -27.01
CA GLY A 118 -2.92 -10.14 -27.11
C GLY A 118 -3.79 -10.93 -26.13
N THR A 119 -3.21 -11.72 -25.22
CA THR A 119 -3.97 -12.31 -24.10
C THR A 119 -4.12 -11.30 -22.96
N PRO A 120 -5.20 -11.37 -22.15
CA PRO A 120 -5.38 -10.52 -20.97
C PRO A 120 -4.22 -10.58 -19.98
N THR A 121 -3.63 -11.77 -19.81
CA THR A 121 -2.50 -11.98 -18.90
C THR A 121 -1.23 -11.28 -19.41
N ALA A 122 -0.91 -11.43 -20.70
CA ALA A 122 0.24 -10.75 -21.30
C ALA A 122 0.07 -9.22 -21.28
N ALA A 123 -1.12 -8.72 -21.64
CA ALA A 123 -1.43 -7.30 -21.64
C ALA A 123 -1.40 -6.69 -20.23
N LEU A 124 -1.87 -7.41 -19.21
CA LEU A 124 -1.79 -6.98 -17.82
C LEU A 124 -0.34 -6.95 -17.31
N ALA A 125 0.48 -7.93 -17.68
CA ALA A 125 1.89 -7.95 -17.31
C ALA A 125 2.66 -6.78 -17.95
N GLU A 126 2.34 -6.44 -19.19
CA GLU A 126 2.88 -5.28 -19.91
C GLU A 126 2.43 -3.95 -19.27
N ALA A 127 1.14 -3.82 -18.94
CA ALA A 127 0.58 -2.65 -18.26
C ALA A 127 1.25 -2.36 -16.92
N LEU A 128 1.42 -3.40 -16.10
CA LEU A 128 2.06 -3.26 -14.79
C LEU A 128 3.55 -2.91 -14.93
N SER A 129 4.23 -3.45 -15.95
CA SER A 129 5.63 -3.09 -16.25
C SER A 129 5.75 -1.62 -16.68
N ALA A 130 4.84 -1.14 -17.53
CA ALA A 130 4.80 0.26 -17.96
C ALA A 130 4.61 1.23 -16.78
N VAL A 131 3.74 0.88 -15.83
CA VAL A 131 3.56 1.67 -14.59
C VAL A 131 4.84 1.72 -13.76
N LEU A 132 5.56 0.60 -13.62
CA LEU A 132 6.83 0.57 -12.88
C LEU A 132 7.87 1.49 -13.55
N HIS A 133 7.98 1.46 -14.88
CA HIS A 133 8.90 2.34 -15.62
C HIS A 133 8.55 3.82 -15.48
N VAL A 134 7.26 4.17 -15.46
CA VAL A 134 6.81 5.54 -15.18
C VAL A 134 7.20 5.96 -13.77
N CYS A 135 7.00 5.09 -12.78
CA CYS A 135 7.42 5.36 -11.40
C CYS A 135 8.91 5.63 -11.32
N ASP A 136 9.75 4.76 -11.90
CA ASP A 136 11.20 4.87 -11.85
C ASP A 136 11.72 6.14 -12.52
N ARG A 137 11.17 6.49 -13.70
CA ARG A 137 11.52 7.74 -14.40
C ARG A 137 11.21 8.97 -13.55
N GLN A 138 10.05 9.00 -12.92
CA GLN A 138 9.59 10.14 -12.13
C GLN A 138 10.42 10.28 -10.84
N TYR A 139 10.74 9.16 -10.18
CA TYR A 139 11.69 9.15 -9.07
C TYR A 139 13.09 9.61 -9.47
N ALA A 140 13.60 9.20 -10.64
CA ALA A 140 14.89 9.65 -11.16
C ALA A 140 14.93 11.17 -11.41
N THR A 141 13.78 11.78 -11.74
CA THR A 141 13.64 13.24 -11.89
C THR A 141 13.38 13.99 -10.56
N GLY A 142 13.39 13.29 -9.43
CA GLY A 142 13.21 13.88 -8.10
C GLY A 142 11.75 14.21 -7.74
N GLN A 143 10.78 13.80 -8.57
CA GLN A 143 9.37 13.98 -8.28
C GLN A 143 8.90 12.89 -7.31
N THR A 144 8.19 13.30 -6.26
CA THR A 144 7.70 12.39 -5.20
C THR A 144 6.21 12.04 -5.35
N THR A 145 5.53 12.65 -6.32
CA THR A 145 4.12 12.46 -6.61
C THR A 145 3.93 12.10 -8.08
N LEU A 146 3.12 11.07 -8.35
CA LEU A 146 2.78 10.63 -9.70
C LEU A 146 1.39 11.16 -10.09
N PRO A 147 1.27 11.95 -11.17
CA PRO A 147 -0.04 12.35 -11.68
C PRO A 147 -0.85 11.12 -12.12
N VAL A 148 -2.11 11.06 -11.70
CA VAL A 148 -3.01 9.92 -11.99
C VAL A 148 -3.18 9.71 -13.50
N GLN A 149 -3.19 10.79 -14.30
CA GLN A 149 -3.28 10.73 -15.75
C GLN A 149 -2.12 9.93 -16.38
N VAL A 150 -0.89 10.15 -15.93
CA VAL A 150 0.30 9.45 -16.47
C VAL A 150 0.27 7.96 -16.14
N VAL A 151 -0.23 7.59 -14.95
CA VAL A 151 -0.42 6.18 -14.58
C VAL A 151 -1.57 5.55 -15.38
N THR A 152 -2.62 6.32 -15.65
CA THR A 152 -3.79 5.85 -16.41
C THR A 152 -3.42 5.59 -17.87
N GLU A 153 -2.65 6.48 -18.51
CA GLU A 153 -2.15 6.29 -19.88
C GLU A 153 -1.23 5.06 -20.01
N ALA A 154 -0.35 4.86 -19.02
CA ALA A 154 0.55 3.70 -18.98
C ALA A 154 -0.20 2.37 -18.84
N LEU A 155 -1.34 2.37 -18.13
CA LEU A 155 -2.21 1.20 -18.01
C LEU A 155 -3.07 0.99 -19.25
N ALA A 156 -3.64 2.07 -19.79
CA ALA A 156 -4.61 2.00 -20.89
C ALA A 156 -3.96 1.50 -22.18
N THR A 157 -2.77 1.99 -22.53
CA THR A 157 -2.11 1.68 -23.81
C THR A 157 -2.05 0.17 -24.14
N PRO A 158 -1.54 -0.71 -23.26
CA PRO A 158 -1.52 -2.16 -23.51
C PRO A 158 -2.87 -2.85 -23.28
N LEU A 159 -3.78 -2.28 -22.48
CA LEU A 159 -5.06 -2.91 -22.12
C LEU A 159 -6.22 -2.55 -23.07
N ASN A 160 -6.13 -1.43 -23.79
CA ASN A 160 -7.20 -0.89 -24.64
C ASN A 160 -7.64 -1.85 -25.76
N ALA A 161 -6.77 -2.75 -26.22
CA ALA A 161 -7.15 -3.76 -27.22
C ALA A 161 -8.08 -4.85 -26.64
N LEU A 162 -8.15 -4.98 -25.32
CA LEU A 162 -8.88 -6.03 -24.60
C LEU A 162 -10.02 -5.48 -23.75
N LEU A 163 -9.93 -4.22 -23.34
CA LEU A 163 -11.02 -3.46 -22.79
C LEU A 163 -11.83 -2.93 -23.97
N ARG A 164 -13.03 -3.47 -24.23
CA ARG A 164 -14.01 -2.75 -25.06
C ARG A 164 -14.15 -1.33 -24.48
N PRO A 165 -14.33 -0.28 -25.31
CA PRO A 165 -14.56 1.05 -24.80
C PRO A 165 -15.72 0.98 -23.81
N TRP A 166 -15.45 1.34 -22.56
CA TRP A 166 -16.47 1.50 -21.52
C TRP A 166 -17.46 2.63 -21.88
N ASP A 167 -17.12 3.42 -22.90
CA ASP A 167 -17.81 4.65 -23.28
C ASP A 167 -19.06 4.41 -24.14
N ASP A 168 -19.19 3.28 -24.84
CA ASP A 168 -20.30 3.09 -25.80
C ASP A 168 -21.69 2.92 -25.12
N GLU A 169 -21.75 2.47 -23.85
CA GLU A 169 -23.01 2.38 -23.11
C GLU A 169 -23.36 3.66 -22.34
N ALA A 170 -22.37 4.51 -22.04
CA ALA A 170 -22.58 5.76 -21.31
C ALA A 170 -22.91 6.94 -22.25
N ASP A 171 -22.29 7.01 -23.43
CA ASP A 171 -22.49 8.12 -24.37
C ASP A 171 -23.73 7.95 -25.27
N ALA A 172 -24.18 6.71 -25.53
CA ALA A 172 -25.45 6.47 -26.24
C ALA A 172 -26.65 7.05 -25.47
N ALA A 173 -26.64 7.02 -24.14
CA ALA A 173 -27.66 7.61 -23.30
C ALA A 173 -27.56 9.15 -23.19
N ALA A 174 -26.37 9.72 -23.41
CA ALA A 174 -26.16 11.17 -23.37
C ALA A 174 -26.55 11.85 -24.69
N ALA A 175 -26.33 11.20 -25.84
CA ALA A 175 -26.59 11.81 -27.16
C ALA A 175 -28.07 11.85 -27.58
N GLU A 176 -28.91 10.92 -27.10
CA GLU A 176 -30.38 11.00 -27.28
C GLU A 176 -31.02 12.15 -26.48
N SER A 177 -30.32 12.70 -25.46
CA SER A 177 -30.87 13.75 -24.59
C SER A 177 -30.65 15.19 -25.06
N VAL A 178 -29.98 15.41 -26.21
CA VAL A 178 -29.77 16.76 -26.78
C VAL A 178 -30.23 16.87 -28.25
N THR A 179 -30.81 15.82 -28.84
CA THR A 179 -31.45 15.88 -30.16
C THR A 179 -32.92 16.38 -30.12
N SER A 180 -33.28 17.28 -29.19
CA SER A 180 -34.60 17.94 -29.14
C SER A 180 -34.54 19.37 -28.62
#